data_AF-A0AAW7ECQ1-F1
#
_entry.id   AF-A0AAW7ECQ1-F1
#
_cell.length_a   1.000
_cell.length_b   1.000
_cell.length_c   1.000
_cell.angle_alpha   90.00
_cell.angle_beta   90.00
_cell.angle_gamma   90.00
#
_symmetry.space_group_name_H-M   'P 1'
#
loop_
_entity.id
_entity.type
_entity.pdbx_description
1 polymer ?
#
loop_
_entity_poly.entity_id
_entity_poly.type
_entity_poly.pdbx_seq_one_letter_code
_entity_poly.pdbx_strand_id
1 'polypeptide(L)' 'MIDKSVMPLGNVLSQIKDGSTVMIGGFGTAGQPAELIDGLIELG' A
#
# COMPACT_ATOMS: atom_id res chain seq x y z
N MET A 1 -7.94 -14.89 -17.19
CA MET A 1 -7.63 -13.79 -16.25
C MET A 1 -6.44 -14.22 -15.43
N ILE A 2 -5.43 -13.36 -15.24
CA ILE A 2 -4.23 -13.68 -14.45
C ILE A 2 -4.44 -13.15 -13.04
N ASP A 3 -4.21 -14.00 -12.04
CA ASP A 3 -4.22 -13.61 -10.64
C ASP A 3 -2.93 -12.84 -10.29
N LYS A 4 -3.09 -11.70 -9.62
CA LYS A 4 -1.99 -10.85 -9.13
C LYS A 4 -2.04 -10.65 -7.62
N SER A 5 -2.82 -11.45 -6.91
CA SER A 5 -2.83 -11.46 -5.46
C SER A 5 -1.45 -11.86 -4.95
N VAL A 6 -0.95 -11.12 -3.97
CA VAL A 6 0.34 -11.37 -3.33
C VAL A 6 0.13 -11.28 -1.84
N MET A 7 0.70 -12.25 -1.12
CA MET A 7 0.74 -12.29 0.33
C MET A 7 2.16 -12.65 0.79
N PRO A 8 2.61 -12.17 1.97
CA PRO A 8 1.96 -11.16 2.83
C PRO A 8 2.05 -9.74 2.24
N LEU A 9 1.29 -8.79 2.83
CA LEU A 9 1.26 -7.37 2.43
C LEU A 9 2.67 -6.76 2.28
N GLY A 10 3.58 -7.12 3.20
CA GLY A 10 4.97 -6.66 3.19
C GLY A 10 5.72 -6.94 1.88
N ASN A 11 5.40 -8.03 1.15
CA ASN A 11 6.05 -8.33 -0.14
C ASN A 11 5.66 -7.34 -1.25
N VAL A 12 4.48 -6.74 -1.15
CA VAL A 12 4.04 -5.70 -2.09
C VAL A 12 4.69 -4.38 -1.70
N LEU A 13 4.64 -4.03 -0.41
CA LEU A 13 5.16 -2.77 0.09
C LEU A 13 6.68 -2.65 -0.01
N SER A 14 7.42 -3.74 0.14
CA SER A 14 8.89 -3.77 0.01
C SER A 14 9.41 -3.40 -1.38
N GLN A 15 8.53 -3.32 -2.38
CA GLN A 15 8.89 -2.88 -3.74
C GLN A 15 8.91 -1.34 -3.86
N ILE A 16 8.34 -0.63 -2.89
CA ILE A 16 8.33 0.83 -2.79
C ILE A 16 9.66 1.27 -2.17
N LYS A 17 10.31 2.27 -2.78
CA LYS A 17 11.64 2.74 -2.39
C LYS A 17 11.55 4.14 -1.78
N ASP A 18 12.53 4.50 -0.96
CA ASP A 18 12.67 5.85 -0.41
C ASP A 18 12.64 6.92 -1.52
N GLY A 19 11.95 8.03 -1.23
CA GLY A 19 11.74 9.12 -2.20
C GLY A 19 10.66 8.85 -3.26
N SER A 20 9.93 7.73 -3.18
CA SER A 20 8.78 7.48 -4.06
C SER A 20 7.61 8.42 -3.76
N THR A 21 6.95 8.92 -4.81
CA THR A 21 5.64 9.58 -4.68
C THR A 21 4.53 8.55 -4.80
N VAL A 22 3.71 8.42 -3.75
CA VAL A 22 2.60 7.46 -3.69
C VAL A 22 1.26 8.21 -3.78
N MET A 23 0.41 7.83 -4.72
CA MET A 23 -0.96 8.35 -4.81
C MET A 23 -1.90 7.49 -3.95
N ILE A 24 -2.59 8.12 -3.00
CA ILE A 24 -3.55 7.47 -2.11
C ILE A 24 -4.96 7.94 -2.47
N GLY A 25 -5.83 7.00 -2.81
CA GLY A 25 -7.24 7.27 -3.08
C GLY A 25 -8.07 7.43 -1.79
N GLY A 26 -9.24 8.06 -1.92
CA GLY A 26 -10.22 8.21 -0.83
C GLY A 26 -10.81 9.62 -0.72
N PHE A 27 -11.90 9.76 0.03
CA PHE A 27 -12.49 11.05 0.43
C PHE A 27 -12.73 11.05 1.94
N GLY A 28 -11.85 11.72 2.68
CA GLY A 28 -11.78 11.51 4.14
C GLY A 28 -11.42 10.05 4.43
N THR A 29 -12.21 9.38 5.27
CA THR A 29 -12.06 7.94 5.55
C THR A 29 -12.75 7.04 4.51
N ALA A 30 -13.65 7.58 3.68
CA ALA A 30 -14.40 6.78 2.71
C ALA A 30 -13.49 6.35 1.54
N GLY A 31 -13.36 5.03 1.33
CA GLY A 31 -12.54 4.46 0.26
C GLY A 31 -11.03 4.60 0.46
N GLN A 32 -10.59 5.00 1.67
CA GLN A 32 -9.18 5.04 2.02
C GLN A 32 -8.62 3.62 2.20
N PRO A 33 -7.46 3.29 1.60
CA PRO A 33 -6.84 1.99 1.79
C PRO A 33 -6.05 1.95 3.12
N ALA A 34 -6.76 1.91 4.25
CA ALA A 34 -6.17 2.06 5.58
C ALA A 34 -5.04 1.07 5.85
N GLU A 35 -5.23 -0.21 5.54
CA GLU A 35 -4.23 -1.26 5.80
C GLU A 35 -2.94 -1.07 4.99
N LEU A 36 -3.03 -0.50 3.78
CA LEU A 36 -1.84 -0.18 2.98
C LEU A 36 -1.10 1.03 3.55
N ILE A 37 -1.82 2.00 4.11
CA ILE A 37 -1.22 3.17 4.76
C ILE A 37 -0.53 2.75 6.05
N ASP A 38 -1.18 1.94 6.88
CA ASP A 38 -0.60 1.39 8.10
C ASP A 38 0.65 0.56 7.78
N GLY A 39 0.59 -0.30 6.76
CA GLY A 39 1.76 -1.08 6.33
C GLY A 39 2.91 -0.22 5.78
N LEU A 40 2.63 0.91 5.13
CA LEU A 40 3.67 1.87 4.71
C LEU A 40 4.32 2.54 5.92
N ILE A 41 3.54 2.90 6.94
CA ILE A 41 4.05 3.46 8.20
C ILE A 41 4.94 2.44 8.94
N GLU A 42 4.57 1.16 8.91
CA GLU A 42 5.37 0.08 9.50
C GLU A 42 6.69 -0.18 8.76
N LEU A 43 6.75 0.14 7.46
CA LEU A 43 7.94 -0.08 6.63
C LEU A 43 9.08 0.90 6.97
N GLY A 44 8.76 2.11 7.45
CA GLY A 44 9.73 3.12 7.89
C GLY A 44 9.54 4.48 7.23
#